data_AF-A0A748V3B3-F1
#
_entry.id   AF-A0A748V3B3-F1
#
_cell.length_a   1.000
_cell.length_b   1.000
_cell.length_c   1.000
_cell.angle_alpha   90.00
_cell.angle_beta   90.00
_cell.angle_gamma   90.00
#
_symmetry.space_group_name_H-M   'P 1'
#
loop_
_entity.id
_entity.type
_entity.pdbx_description
1 polymer ?
#
loop_
_entity_poly.entity_id
_entity_poly.type
_entity_poly.pdbx_seq_one_letter_code
_entity_poly.pdbx_strand_id
1 'polypeptide(L)' 'DLAARLSTRAAQGIGAGLLTARLGIKAMELCRPLPWIDNDKPRLGDFRRQLIGQLKETLQKSKSSPEK' A
#
# COMPACT_ATOMS: atom_id res chain seq x y z
N ASP A 1 -2.98 -8.89 24.48
CA ASP A 1 -2.54 -9.85 23.45
C ASP A 1 -3.14 -9.63 22.06
N LEU A 2 -4.47 -9.51 21.95
CA LEU A 2 -5.17 -9.37 20.65
C LEU A 2 -4.66 -8.19 19.78
N ALA A 3 -4.42 -7.03 20.41
CA ALA A 3 -3.85 -5.86 19.73
C ALA A 3 -2.44 -6.12 19.20
N ALA A 4 -1.62 -6.88 19.94
CA ALA A 4 -0.27 -7.25 19.49
C ALA A 4 -0.33 -8.16 18.26
N ARG A 5 -1.21 -9.18 18.27
CA ARG A 5 -1.40 -10.09 17.12
C ARG A 5 -1.98 -9.35 15.91
N LEU A 6 -2.88 -8.40 16.12
CA LEU A 6 -3.42 -7.55 15.06
C LEU A 6 -2.32 -6.66 14.45
N SER A 7 -1.49 -6.02 15.28
CA SER A 7 -0.36 -5.20 14.83
C SER A 7 0.65 -6.03 14.03
N THR A 8 0.95 -7.26 14.45
CA THR A 8 1.84 -8.15 13.71
C THR A 8 1.28 -8.50 12.34
N ARG A 9 -0.02 -8.83 12.25
CA ARG A 9 -0.69 -9.12 10.97
C ARG A 9 -0.74 -7.91 10.04
N ALA A 10 -1.01 -6.72 10.59
CA ALA A 10 -1.00 -5.48 9.84
C ALA A 10 0.41 -5.13 9.32
N ALA A 11 1.43 -5.29 10.15
CA ALA A 11 2.83 -5.08 9.76
C ALA A 11 3.26 -6.05 8.65
N GLN A 12 2.86 -7.33 8.75
CA GLN A 12 3.10 -8.32 7.71
C GLN A 12 2.38 -7.95 6.40
N GLY A 13 1.11 -7.52 6.46
CA GLY A 13 0.34 -7.09 5.30
C GLY A 13 0.96 -5.88 4.59
N ILE A 14 1.43 -4.89 5.36
CA ILE A 14 2.14 -3.72 4.84
C ILE A 14 3.48 -4.13 4.20
N GLY A 15 4.24 -4.99 4.87
CA GLY A 15 5.52 -5.49 4.36
C GLY A 15 5.37 -6.23 3.03
N ALA A 16 4.40 -7.14 2.95
CA ALA A 16 4.07 -7.85 1.72
C ALA A 16 3.59 -6.89 0.62
N GLY A 17 2.68 -5.96 0.95
CA GLY A 17 2.16 -4.98 -0.01
C GLY A 17 3.23 -4.06 -0.59
N LEU A 18 4.22 -3.64 0.21
CA LEU A 18 5.32 -2.81 -0.26
C LEU A 18 6.27 -3.57 -1.21
N LEU A 19 6.54 -4.85 -0.93
CA LEU A 19 7.33 -5.70 -1.81
C LEU A 19 6.61 -5.94 -3.15
N THR A 20 5.29 -6.18 -3.11
CA THR A 20 4.46 -6.28 -4.32
C THR A 20 4.48 -4.99 -5.12
N ALA A 21 4.35 -3.83 -4.47
CA ALA A 21 4.43 -2.54 -5.15
C ALA A 21 5.80 -2.34 -5.82
N ARG A 22 6.90 -2.74 -5.15
CA ARG A 22 8.24 -2.68 -5.74
C ARG A 22 8.37 -3.55 -6.99
N LEU A 23 7.86 -4.78 -6.94
CA LEU A 23 7.86 -5.67 -8.10
C LEU A 23 6.98 -5.12 -9.24
N GLY A 24 5.80 -4.59 -8.91
CA GLY A 24 4.89 -3.98 -9.87
C GLY A 24 5.51 -2.79 -10.61
N ILE A 25 6.23 -1.90 -9.91
CA ILE A 25 6.97 -0.80 -10.54
C ILE A 25 7.99 -1.34 -11.55
N LYS A 26 8.73 -2.40 -11.21
CA LYS A 26 9.70 -3.02 -12.12
C LYS A 26 9.03 -3.69 -13.31
N ALA A 27 7.90 -4.35 -13.10
CA ALA A 27 7.11 -4.90 -14.20
C ALA A 27 6.62 -3.78 -15.14
N MET A 28 6.13 -2.65 -14.60
CA MET A 28 5.71 -1.51 -15.40
C MET A 28 6.88 -0.89 -16.19
N GLU A 29 8.08 -0.82 -15.62
CA GLU A 29 9.28 -0.37 -16.33
C GLU A 29 9.65 -1.28 -17.50
N LEU A 30 9.49 -2.60 -17.36
CA LEU A 30 9.83 -3.58 -18.39
C LEU A 30 8.76 -3.74 -19.46
N CYS A 31 7.48 -3.63 -19.08
CA CYS A 31 6.36 -3.87 -19.98
C CYS A 31 5.91 -2.61 -20.74
N ARG A 32 6.42 -1.40 -20.43
CA ARG A 32 6.04 -0.19 -21.16
C ARG A 32 6.84 -0.03 -22.45
N PRO A 33 6.18 0.21 -23.60
CA PRO A 33 6.84 0.50 -24.86
C PRO A 33 7.18 1.99 -25.07
N LEU A 34 6.58 2.90 -24.29
CA LEU A 34 6.73 4.36 -24.43
C LEU A 34 7.72 4.89 -23.38
N PRO A 35 8.40 6.05 -23.54
CA PRO A 35 9.25 6.65 -22.51
C PRO A 35 8.45 7.39 -21.42
N TRP A 36 8.86 7.30 -20.14
CA TRP A 36 8.18 8.00 -19.04
C TRP A 36 8.21 9.50 -19.32
N ILE A 37 7.06 10.16 -19.25
CA ILE A 37 6.97 11.63 -19.31
C ILE A 37 7.29 12.15 -17.91
N ASP A 38 7.96 13.29 -17.82
CA ASP A 38 8.50 13.85 -16.58
C ASP A 38 7.57 13.69 -15.38
N ASN A 39 8.10 13.09 -14.30
CA ASN A 39 7.45 12.84 -13.02
C ASN A 39 6.30 11.80 -12.98
N ASP A 40 5.97 11.13 -14.09
CA ASP A 40 4.94 10.07 -14.13
C ASP A 40 5.46 8.70 -13.60
N LYS A 41 6.76 8.64 -13.29
CA LYS A 41 7.40 7.41 -12.81
C LYS A 41 6.90 7.05 -11.41
N PRO A 42 6.19 5.92 -11.22
CA PRO A 42 5.66 5.54 -9.93
C PRO A 42 6.82 5.19 -8.98
N ARG A 43 6.92 5.89 -7.85
CA ARG A 43 7.97 5.65 -6.85
C ARG A 43 7.41 4.88 -5.67
N LEU A 44 8.26 4.04 -5.08
CA LEU A 44 7.90 3.23 -3.92
C LEU A 44 7.49 4.09 -2.70
N GLY A 45 8.07 5.29 -2.58
CA GLY A 45 7.73 6.24 -1.51
C GLY A 45 6.29 6.74 -1.57
N ASP A 46 5.76 6.92 -2.78
CA ASP A 46 4.39 7.39 -3.01
C ASP A 46 3.39 6.28 -2.60
N PHE A 47 3.66 5.03 -2.98
CA PHE A 47 2.88 3.87 -2.53
C PHE A 47 2.89 3.70 -1.02
N ARG A 48 4.04 3.86 -0.35
CA ARG A 48 4.09 3.78 1.12
C ARG A 48 3.14 4.80 1.76
N ARG A 49 3.13 6.04 1.26
CA ARG A 49 2.30 7.12 1.81
C ARG A 49 0.82 6.86 1.55
N GLN A 50 0.49 6.39 0.35
CA GLN A 50 -0.88 6.01 -0.03
C GLN A 50 -1.38 4.80 0.76
N LEU A 51 -0.54 3.77 0.98
CA LEU A 51 -0.90 2.58 1.74
C LEU A 51 -1.22 2.91 3.20
N ILE A 52 -0.40 3.77 3.83
CA ILE A 52 -0.66 4.26 5.20
C ILE A 52 -1.95 5.09 5.24
N GLY A 53 -2.19 5.94 4.24
CA GLY A 53 -3.41 6.74 4.11
C GLY A 53 -4.68 5.87 4.00
N GLN A 54 -4.68 4.92 3.07
CA GLN A 54 -5.76 3.95 2.86
C GLN A 54 -6.03 3.11 4.12
N LEU A 55 -4.97 2.72 4.84
CA LEU A 55 -5.10 1.94 6.06
C LEU A 55 -5.74 2.78 7.18
N LYS A 56 -5.37 4.06 7.29
CA LYS A 56 -6.02 5.03 8.20
C LYS A 56 -7.50 5.22 7.85
N GLU A 57 -7.83 5.42 6.58
CA GLU A 57 -9.22 5.55 6.12
C GLU A 57 -10.04 4.29 6.36
N THR A 58 -9.48 3.12 6.06
CA THR A 58 -10.13 1.82 6.30
C THR A 58 -10.38 1.60 7.78
N LEU A 59 -9.43 1.97 8.65
CA LEU A 59 -9.59 1.88 10.09
C LEU A 59 -10.68 2.85 10.59
N GLN A 60 -10.72 4.08 10.07
CA GLN A 60 -11.78 5.05 10.37
C GLN A 60 -13.16 4.56 9.91
N LYS A 61 -13.25 3.98 8.71
CA LYS A 61 -14.48 3.41 8.14
C LYS A 61 -14.98 2.20 8.93
N SER A 62 -14.07 1.34 9.42
CA SER A 62 -14.43 0.24 10.31
C SER A 62 -14.95 0.72 11.67
N LYS A 63 -14.48 1.89 12.15
CA LYS A 63 -14.93 2.50 13.40
C LYS A 63 -16.30 3.17 13.27
N SER A 64 -16.65 3.66 12.08
CA SER A 64 -17.94 4.30 11.78
C SER A 64 -19.05 3.32 11.38
N SER A 65 -18.78 2.02 11.35
CA SER A 65 -19.79 0.98 11.16
C SER A 65 -19.96 0.11 12.42
N PRO A 66 -20.45 0.65 13.55
CA PRO A 66 -20.90 -0.15 14.67
C PRO A 66 -22.41 -0.40 14.55
N GLU A 67 -22.94 -0.91 13.42
CA GLU A 67 -24.34 -1.37 13.42
C GLU A 67 -24.66 -2.29 12.24
N LYS A 68 -24.61 -3.60 12.51
CA LYS A 68 -25.76 -4.51 12.46
C LYS A 68 -25.39 -5.86 13.07
#